data_AF-Q7Q7S9-F1
#
_entry.id   AF-Q7Q7S9-F1
#
_cell.length_a   1.000
_cell.length_b   1.000
_cell.length_c   1.000
_cell.angle_alpha   90.00
_cell.angle_beta   90.00
_cell.angle_gamma   90.00
#
_symmetry.space_group_name_H-M   'P 1'
#
loop_
_entity.id
_entity.type
_entity.pdbx_description
1 polymer ?
#
loop_
_entity_poly.entity_id
_entity_poly.type
_entity_poly.pdbx_seq_one_letter_code
_entity_poly.pdbx_strand_id
1 'polypeptide(L)'
;MWQFIRSRILTVIIFIGAAHGLLVVGPKFIRANQEYTLVISNFNSQLSKVDLLLKLEGETDNGLSVLNVTKMVDVRRNMNRMINFNMPEDLTAGNYKITIDGQRGFSFHKEAELVYLSKSISGLIQVDKPVFKPGDTVNFRVIVLDTELKPPARVKSVYVTIRDPQRNVIRKWSTAKLYAG
;
A
#
# COMPACT_ATOMS: atom_id res chain seq x y z
N MET A 1 -29.64 21.12 -68.07
CA MET A 1 -28.91 21.67 -66.92
C MET A 1 -29.81 21.60 -65.69
N TRP A 2 -29.68 20.55 -64.85
CA TRP A 2 -29.92 20.59 -63.39
C TRP A 2 -29.62 19.19 -62.82
N GLN A 3 -28.53 19.04 -62.06
CA GLN A 3 -28.29 17.81 -61.30
C GLN A 3 -28.86 17.99 -59.89
N PHE A 4 -29.78 17.12 -59.49
CA PHE A 4 -30.32 17.07 -58.13
C PHE A 4 -29.33 16.34 -57.21
N ILE A 5 -28.51 17.11 -56.50
CA ILE A 5 -27.64 16.60 -55.44
C ILE A 5 -28.51 16.32 -54.21
N ARG A 6 -28.84 15.05 -53.97
CA ARG A 6 -29.46 14.60 -52.71
C ARG A 6 -28.42 14.63 -51.60
N SER A 7 -28.38 15.73 -50.85
CA SER A 7 -27.57 15.82 -49.63
C SER A 7 -28.16 14.89 -48.56
N ARG A 8 -27.41 13.84 -48.18
CA ARG A 8 -27.75 12.98 -47.04
C ARG A 8 -27.13 13.59 -45.78
N ILE A 9 -27.96 14.17 -44.93
CA ILE A 9 -27.54 14.69 -43.63
C ILE A 9 -27.19 13.50 -42.74
N LEU A 10 -25.91 13.39 -42.36
CA LEU A 10 -25.40 12.39 -41.44
C LEU A 10 -25.47 12.97 -40.02
N THR A 11 -26.42 12.50 -39.21
CA THR A 11 -26.52 12.92 -37.80
C THR A 11 -25.61 12.03 -36.94
N VAL A 12 -24.49 12.58 -36.47
CA VAL A 12 -23.60 11.91 -35.52
C VAL A 12 -24.10 12.19 -34.11
N ILE A 13 -24.71 11.19 -33.47
CA ILE A 13 -25.10 11.26 -32.05
C ILE A 13 -23.89 10.85 -31.22
N ILE A 14 -23.17 11.83 -30.66
CA ILE A 14 -22.09 11.57 -29.70
C ILE A 14 -22.73 11.40 -28.33
N PHE A 15 -22.80 10.17 -27.83
CA PHE A 15 -23.13 9.91 -26.43
C PHE A 15 -21.92 10.26 -25.55
N ILE A 16 -21.89 11.49 -25.03
CA ILE A 16 -20.96 11.86 -23.95
C ILE A 16 -21.56 11.33 -22.64
N GLY A 17 -21.15 10.13 -22.24
CA GLY A 17 -21.48 9.60 -20.92
C GLY A 17 -20.68 10.34 -19.85
N ALA A 18 -21.28 11.29 -19.16
CA ALA A 18 -20.69 11.87 -17.96
C ALA A 18 -20.78 10.85 -16.81
N ALA A 19 -19.63 10.37 -16.33
CA ALA A 19 -19.56 9.52 -15.14
C ALA A 19 -19.92 10.34 -13.91
N HIS A 20 -21.15 10.19 -13.44
CA HIS A 20 -21.64 10.79 -12.20
C HIS A 20 -21.36 9.82 -11.06
N GLY A 21 -20.48 10.18 -10.12
CA GLY A 21 -20.21 9.29 -8.99
C GLY A 21 -19.03 9.66 -8.12
N LEU A 22 -18.69 8.72 -7.23
CA LEU A 22 -17.55 8.78 -6.34
C LEU A 22 -16.50 7.77 -6.81
N LEU A 23 -15.24 8.18 -6.85
CA LEU A 23 -14.11 7.29 -7.08
C LEU A 23 -13.30 7.20 -5.79
N VAL A 24 -13.10 5.98 -5.29
CA VAL A 24 -12.31 5.71 -4.09
C VAL A 24 -11.10 4.88 -4.50
N VAL A 25 -9.90 5.36 -4.19
CA VAL A 25 -8.64 4.71 -4.54
C VAL A 25 -7.74 4.67 -3.32
N GLY A 26 -7.22 3.49 -3.00
CA GLY A 26 -6.26 3.29 -1.92
C GLY A 26 -5.37 2.09 -2.20
N PRO A 27 -4.23 1.97 -1.49
CA PRO A 27 -3.40 0.77 -1.56
C PRO A 27 -4.16 -0.48 -1.16
N LYS A 28 -3.83 -1.63 -1.77
CA LYS A 28 -4.34 -2.95 -1.34
C LYS A 28 -3.53 -3.53 -0.17
N PHE A 29 -2.28 -3.11 -0.02
CA PHE A 29 -1.35 -3.67 0.96
C PHE A 29 -1.13 -2.71 2.12
N ILE A 30 -1.11 -3.24 3.34
CA ILE A 30 -0.81 -2.49 4.56
C ILE A 30 0.40 -3.06 5.28
N ARG A 31 1.09 -2.21 6.04
CA ARG A 31 2.25 -2.59 6.86
C ARG A 31 2.18 -1.87 8.20
N ALA A 32 2.79 -2.48 9.21
CA ALA A 32 2.97 -1.85 10.51
C ALA A 32 3.75 -0.54 10.37
N ASN A 33 3.34 0.49 11.12
CA ASN A 33 4.01 1.79 11.18
C ASN A 33 4.17 2.51 9.81
N GLN A 34 3.36 2.15 8.81
CA GLN A 34 3.29 2.84 7.52
C GLN A 34 2.01 3.69 7.46
N GLU A 35 2.08 4.89 6.89
CA GLU A 35 0.88 5.69 6.63
C GLU A 35 0.09 5.11 5.45
N TYR A 36 -1.19 4.82 5.68
CA TYR A 36 -2.13 4.39 4.63
C TYR A 36 -2.92 5.59 4.13
N THR A 37 -2.69 5.97 2.87
CA THR A 37 -3.38 7.10 2.24
C THR A 37 -4.51 6.63 1.34
N LEU A 38 -5.73 7.01 1.68
CA LEU A 38 -6.93 6.83 0.87
C LEU A 38 -7.23 8.14 0.13
N VAL A 39 -7.58 8.04 -1.15
CA VAL A 39 -8.02 9.18 -1.96
C VAL A 39 -9.46 8.99 -2.38
N ILE A 40 -10.30 9.98 -2.12
CA ILE A 40 -11.69 10.00 -2.54
C ILE A 40 -11.91 11.19 -3.45
N SER A 41 -12.36 10.93 -4.67
CA SER A 41 -12.67 11.94 -5.68
C SER A 41 -14.18 12.00 -5.90
N ASN A 42 -14.76 13.19 -5.71
CA ASN A 42 -16.19 13.39 -5.86
C ASN A 42 -16.51 14.08 -7.19
N PHE A 43 -17.01 13.30 -8.16
CA PHE A 43 -17.50 13.77 -9.45
C PHE A 43 -19.03 13.82 -9.50
N ASN A 44 -19.71 13.64 -8.36
CA ASN A 44 -21.17 13.69 -8.29
C ASN A 44 -21.65 15.15 -8.41
N SER A 45 -22.45 15.43 -9.44
CA SER A 45 -22.97 16.77 -9.71
C SER A 45 -24.20 17.14 -8.87
N GLN A 46 -24.90 16.15 -8.31
CA GLN A 46 -26.21 16.29 -7.65
C GLN A 46 -26.11 16.99 -6.28
N LEU A 47 -25.05 16.74 -5.54
CA LEU A 47 -24.83 17.30 -4.19
C LEU A 47 -23.60 18.23 -4.19
N SER A 48 -23.64 19.30 -3.40
CA SER A 48 -22.50 20.22 -3.24
C SER A 48 -21.35 19.60 -2.42
N LYS A 49 -21.67 18.62 -1.58
CA LYS A 49 -20.72 17.79 -0.84
C LYS A 49 -21.35 16.43 -0.53
N VAL A 50 -20.51 15.46 -0.24
CA VAL A 50 -20.91 14.15 0.28
C VAL A 50 -20.24 13.94 1.64
N ASP A 51 -21.01 13.52 2.64
CA ASP A 51 -20.48 13.15 3.95
C ASP A 51 -20.33 11.60 3.99
N LEU A 52 -19.16 11.11 4.39
CA LEU A 52 -18.78 9.70 4.38
C LEU A 52 -18.27 9.27 5.76
N LEU A 53 -18.55 8.01 6.11
CA LEU A 53 -17.95 7.32 7.25
C LEU A 53 -16.95 6.30 6.70
N LEU A 54 -15.68 6.44 7.07
CA LEU A 54 -14.61 5.51 6.73
C LEU A 54 -14.30 4.67 7.95
N LYS A 55 -14.39 3.35 7.82
CA LYS A 55 -14.07 2.40 8.88
C LYS A 55 -12.95 1.49 8.39
N LEU A 56 -11.84 1.46 9.11
CA LEU A 56 -10.70 0.60 8.81
C LEU A 56 -10.54 -0.36 9.99
N GLU A 57 -10.74 -1.65 9.70
CA GLU A 57 -10.84 -2.71 10.69
C GLU A 57 -9.81 -3.80 10.41
N GLY A 58 -9.37 -4.45 11.48
CA GLY A 58 -8.44 -5.56 11.46
C GLY A 58 -8.73 -6.52 12.59
N GLU A 59 -8.84 -7.80 12.27
CA GLU A 59 -9.05 -8.89 13.21
C GLU A 59 -8.00 -9.97 12.99
N THR A 60 -7.42 -10.48 14.08
CA THR A 60 -6.56 -11.67 14.02
C THR A 60 -7.35 -12.91 13.66
N ASP A 61 -6.65 -13.98 13.29
CA ASP A 61 -7.26 -15.29 13.03
C ASP A 61 -8.04 -15.84 14.24
N ASN A 62 -7.73 -15.36 15.46
CA ASN A 62 -8.43 -15.73 16.69
C ASN A 62 -9.66 -14.85 16.98
N GLY A 63 -10.03 -13.94 16.08
CA GLY A 63 -11.16 -13.02 16.23
C GLY A 63 -10.89 -11.81 17.13
N LEU A 64 -9.65 -11.62 17.60
CA LEU A 64 -9.27 -10.42 18.36
C LEU A 64 -9.15 -9.21 17.42
N SER A 65 -9.89 -8.14 17.71
CA SER A 65 -9.76 -6.88 16.98
C SER A 65 -8.44 -6.20 17.32
N VAL A 66 -7.59 -6.03 16.31
CA VAL A 66 -6.28 -5.37 16.40
C VAL A 66 -6.29 -3.96 15.81
N LEU A 67 -7.31 -3.64 15.02
CA LEU A 67 -7.46 -2.33 14.40
C LEU A 67 -8.94 -1.98 14.28
N ASN A 68 -9.31 -0.80 14.76
CA ASN A 68 -10.65 -0.26 14.61
C ASN A 68 -10.57 1.27 14.58
N VAL A 69 -10.41 1.82 13.39
CA VAL A 69 -10.26 3.26 13.19
C VAL A 69 -11.44 3.75 12.35
N THR A 70 -12.19 4.69 12.90
CA THR A 70 -13.33 5.30 12.21
C THR A 70 -13.09 6.79 12.01
N LYS A 71 -13.33 7.30 10.79
CA LYS A 71 -13.22 8.72 10.45
C LYS A 71 -14.45 9.20 9.69
N MET A 72 -15.04 10.30 10.15
CA MET A 72 -16.05 11.03 9.38
C MET A 72 -15.37 12.06 8.49
N VAL A 73 -15.73 12.09 7.21
CA VAL A 73 -15.05 12.89 6.19
C VAL A 73 -16.07 13.49 5.23
N ASP A 74 -15.94 14.78 4.92
CA ASP A 74 -16.72 15.43 3.86
C ASP A 74 -15.91 15.61 2.57
N VAL A 75 -16.48 15.28 1.41
CA VAL A 75 -15.83 15.49 0.12
C VAL A 75 -16.69 16.41 -0.73
N ARG A 76 -16.20 17.63 -0.96
CA ARG A 76 -16.89 18.64 -1.76
C ARG A 76 -16.96 18.22 -3.22
N ARG A 77 -17.98 18.71 -3.93
CA ARG A 77 -18.17 18.46 -5.36
C ARG A 77 -16.96 18.91 -6.17
N ASN A 78 -16.58 18.10 -7.17
CA ASN A 78 -15.46 18.32 -8.07
C ASN A 78 -14.12 18.50 -7.34
N MET A 79 -13.97 17.89 -6.17
CA MET A 79 -12.75 17.90 -5.39
C MET A 79 -12.33 16.50 -4.99
N ASN A 80 -11.03 16.36 -4.73
CA ASN A 80 -10.45 15.17 -4.14
C ASN A 80 -10.11 15.46 -2.68
N ARG A 81 -10.22 14.43 -1.84
CA ARG A 81 -9.76 14.47 -0.45
C ARG A 81 -8.82 13.30 -0.19
N MET A 82 -7.67 13.62 0.39
CA MET A 82 -6.72 12.63 0.88
C MET A 82 -6.96 12.40 2.37
N ILE A 83 -7.03 11.13 2.77
CA ILE A 83 -7.27 10.73 4.15
C ILE A 83 -6.19 9.74 4.53
N ASN A 84 -5.40 10.13 5.53
CA ASN A 84 -4.31 9.28 6.02
C ASN A 84 -4.74 8.53 7.27
N PHE A 85 -4.33 7.27 7.37
CA PHE A 85 -4.48 6.42 8.54
C PHE A 85 -3.09 5.99 9.01
N ASN A 86 -2.76 6.30 10.25
CA ASN A 86 -1.50 5.88 10.85
C ASN A 86 -1.65 4.43 11.32
N MET A 87 -0.96 3.50 10.67
CA MET A 87 -0.99 2.10 11.06
C MET A 87 -0.16 1.89 12.33
N PRO A 88 -0.67 1.15 13.33
CA PRO A 88 0.09 0.90 14.54
C PRO A 88 1.27 -0.04 14.29
N GLU A 89 2.21 -0.11 15.24
CA GLU A 89 3.44 -0.90 15.10
C GLU A 89 3.21 -2.39 15.40
N ASP A 90 2.25 -2.70 16.26
CA ASP A 90 1.87 -4.02 16.74
C ASP A 90 0.86 -4.74 15.84
N LEU A 91 0.75 -4.34 14.57
CA LEU A 91 -0.06 -5.06 13.59
C LEU A 91 0.47 -6.48 13.38
N THR A 92 -0.42 -7.45 13.46
CA THR A 92 -0.13 -8.88 13.24
C THR A 92 -0.81 -9.39 11.97
N ALA A 93 -0.51 -10.63 11.58
CA ALA A 93 -1.31 -11.32 10.58
C ALA A 93 -2.78 -11.40 11.01
N GLY A 94 -3.68 -11.26 10.05
CA GLY A 94 -5.12 -11.21 10.26
C GLY A 94 -5.87 -10.72 9.03
N ASN A 95 -7.18 -10.62 9.16
CA ASN A 95 -8.09 -10.13 8.16
C ASN A 95 -8.32 -8.63 8.35
N TYR A 96 -7.99 -7.85 7.33
CA TYR A 96 -8.14 -6.41 7.35
C TYR A 96 -9.10 -5.95 6.26
N LYS A 97 -9.90 -4.94 6.57
CA LYS A 97 -10.84 -4.35 5.62
C LYS A 97 -10.97 -2.86 5.81
N ILE A 98 -11.37 -2.20 4.72
CA ILE A 98 -11.82 -0.81 4.75
C ILE A 98 -13.23 -0.72 4.18
N THR A 99 -14.12 -0.10 4.95
CA THR A 99 -15.51 0.14 4.60
C THR A 99 -15.74 1.64 4.46
N ILE A 100 -16.43 2.04 3.39
CA ILE A 100 -16.79 3.41 3.06
C ILE A 100 -18.30 3.49 2.93
N ASP A 101 -18.93 4.15 3.90
CA ASP A 101 -20.38 4.32 3.96
C ASP A 101 -20.78 5.77 3.73
N GLY A 102 -21.77 5.97 2.87
CA GLY A 102 -22.41 7.26 2.69
C GLY A 102 -23.30 7.61 3.88
N GLN A 103 -23.25 8.87 4.30
CA GLN A 103 -24.01 9.40 5.43
C GLN A 103 -25.01 10.46 4.98
N ARG A 104 -25.93 10.86 5.87
CA ARG A 104 -26.84 12.02 5.67
C ARG A 104 -27.64 11.96 4.36
N GLY A 105 -28.18 10.78 4.04
CA GLY A 105 -29.05 10.58 2.87
C GLY A 105 -28.33 10.31 1.56
N PHE A 106 -26.99 10.24 1.55
CA PHE A 106 -26.24 9.72 0.42
C PHE A 106 -26.07 8.20 0.58
N SER A 107 -26.78 7.41 -0.23
CA SER A 107 -26.66 5.95 -0.21
C SER A 107 -25.40 5.50 -0.96
N PHE A 108 -24.41 5.02 -0.22
CA PHE A 108 -23.16 4.51 -0.75
C PHE A 108 -22.59 3.48 0.22
N HIS A 109 -22.17 2.33 -0.29
CA HIS A 109 -21.52 1.29 0.50
C HIS A 109 -20.48 0.59 -0.38
N LYS A 110 -19.22 0.65 0.04
CA LYS A 110 -18.12 -0.09 -0.58
C LYS A 110 -17.19 -0.64 0.48
N GLU A 111 -16.71 -1.83 0.24
CA GLU A 111 -15.77 -2.53 1.10
C GLU A 111 -14.62 -3.08 0.24
N ALA A 112 -13.42 -3.08 0.81
CA ALA A 112 -12.25 -3.70 0.21
C ALA A 112 -11.41 -4.41 1.26
N GLU A 113 -10.99 -5.63 0.95
CA GLU A 113 -10.02 -6.39 1.74
C GLU A 113 -8.62 -5.80 1.56
N LEU A 114 -7.88 -5.70 2.67
CA LEU A 114 -6.51 -5.22 2.73
C LEU A 114 -5.58 -6.37 3.11
N VAL A 115 -4.44 -6.47 2.42
CA VAL A 115 -3.46 -7.54 2.65
C VAL A 115 -2.34 -7.00 3.55
N TYR A 116 -2.21 -7.57 4.74
CA TYR A 116 -1.11 -7.25 5.64
C TYR A 116 0.21 -7.90 5.19
N LEU A 117 1.26 -7.09 5.12
CA LEU A 117 2.62 -7.54 4.82
C LEU A 117 3.48 -7.39 6.08
N SER A 118 3.85 -8.53 6.68
CA SER A 118 4.62 -8.58 7.93
C SER A 118 6.05 -8.07 7.82
N LYS A 119 6.63 -8.08 6.62
CA LYS A 119 8.00 -7.61 6.39
C LYS A 119 8.02 -6.10 6.13
N SER A 120 8.46 -5.35 7.13
CA SER A 120 8.81 -3.92 7.02
C SER A 120 10.27 -3.68 6.60
N ILE A 121 11.09 -4.72 6.62
CA ILE A 121 12.50 -4.68 6.25
C ILE A 121 12.86 -5.81 5.29
N SER A 122 13.80 -5.54 4.41
CA SER A 122 14.40 -6.50 3.48
C SER A 122 15.90 -6.58 3.72
N GLY A 123 16.44 -7.80 3.76
CA GLY A 123 17.86 -8.06 3.89
C GLY A 123 18.41 -8.71 2.62
N LEU A 124 19.48 -8.13 2.06
CA LEU A 124 20.20 -8.68 0.92
C LEU A 124 21.64 -8.97 1.32
N ILE A 125 22.22 -10.02 0.75
CA ILE A 125 23.62 -10.38 0.93
C ILE A 125 24.29 -10.31 -0.44
N GLN A 126 25.30 -9.47 -0.55
CA GLN A 126 26.16 -9.41 -1.72
C GLN A 126 27.49 -10.06 -1.37
N VAL A 127 27.91 -11.04 -2.17
CA VAL A 127 29.22 -11.69 -2.05
C VAL A 127 30.06 -11.29 -3.26
N ASP A 128 31.36 -11.10 -3.08
CA ASP A 128 32.27 -10.66 -4.15
C ASP A 128 32.42 -11.69 -5.28
N LYS A 129 32.34 -12.98 -4.96
CA LYS A 129 32.38 -14.09 -5.93
C LYS A 129 31.35 -15.17 -5.58
N PRO A 130 30.81 -15.88 -6.59
CA PRO A 130 29.92 -17.01 -6.35
C PRO A 130 30.64 -18.29 -5.90
N VAL A 131 31.94 -18.43 -6.20
CA VAL A 131 32.76 -19.62 -5.91
C VAL A 131 34.15 -19.19 -5.43
N PHE A 132 34.66 -19.87 -4.40
CA PHE A 132 35.96 -19.60 -3.77
C PHE A 132 36.84 -20.84 -3.80
N LYS A 133 38.14 -20.64 -3.97
CA LYS A 133 39.15 -21.70 -3.84
C LYS A 133 39.68 -21.74 -2.40
N PRO A 134 40.22 -22.89 -1.94
CA PRO A 134 40.93 -22.93 -0.68
C PRO A 134 42.04 -21.87 -0.62
N GLY A 135 42.09 -21.11 0.47
CA GLY A 135 43.00 -19.97 0.64
C GLY A 135 42.44 -18.61 0.24
N ASP A 136 41.30 -18.56 -0.49
CA ASP A 136 40.65 -17.30 -0.82
C ASP A 136 39.99 -16.67 0.42
N THR A 137 39.99 -15.33 0.46
CA THR A 137 39.21 -14.55 1.43
C THR A 137 37.85 -14.22 0.84
N VAL A 138 36.78 -14.54 1.57
CA VAL A 138 35.39 -14.19 1.21
C VAL A 138 35.07 -12.78 1.65
N ASN A 139 34.76 -11.89 0.72
CA ASN A 139 34.23 -10.56 1.03
C ASN A 139 32.73 -10.52 0.76
N PHE A 140 31.98 -9.96 1.69
CA PHE A 140 30.54 -9.80 1.53
C PHE A 140 30.05 -8.50 2.18
N ARG A 141 28.86 -8.08 1.78
CA ARG A 141 28.12 -6.96 2.36
C ARG A 141 26.72 -7.43 2.70
N VAL A 142 26.21 -6.98 3.84
CA VAL A 142 24.82 -7.13 4.23
C VAL A 142 24.16 -5.78 4.01
N ILE A 143 23.08 -5.75 3.23
CA ILE A 143 22.33 -4.54 2.92
C ILE A 143 20.97 -4.70 3.57
N VAL A 144 20.57 -3.77 4.42
CA VAL A 144 19.26 -3.77 5.06
C VAL A 144 18.49 -2.53 4.66
N LEU A 145 17.33 -2.74 4.07
CA LEU A 145 16.46 -1.68 3.55
C LEU A 145 15.09 -1.77 4.20
N ASP A 146 14.47 -0.61 4.43
CA ASP A 146 13.06 -0.53 4.81
C ASP A 146 12.14 -0.52 3.57
N THR A 147 10.86 -0.24 3.79
CA THR A 147 9.82 -0.17 2.74
C THR A 147 10.03 0.96 1.73
N GLU A 148 10.78 1.99 2.08
CA GLU A 148 11.13 3.12 1.20
C GLU A 148 12.49 2.89 0.52
N LEU A 149 13.07 1.70 0.65
CA LEU A 149 14.39 1.36 0.11
C LEU A 149 15.51 2.23 0.69
N LYS A 150 15.33 2.74 1.91
CA LYS A 150 16.35 3.48 2.66
C LYS A 150 16.81 2.66 3.88
N PRO A 151 17.96 3.02 4.47
CA PRO A 151 18.44 2.37 5.69
C PRO A 151 17.41 2.50 6.83
N PRO A 152 16.96 1.39 7.45
CA PRO A 152 15.93 1.45 8.48
C PRO A 152 16.44 2.18 9.71
N ALA A 153 15.76 3.27 10.10
CA ALA A 153 16.18 4.12 11.21
C ALA A 153 16.31 3.36 12.54
N ARG A 154 15.44 2.36 12.75
CA ARG A 154 15.33 1.55 13.99
C ARG A 154 16.28 0.34 14.02
N VAL A 155 16.84 -0.08 12.88
CA VAL A 155 17.75 -1.22 12.82
C VAL A 155 19.18 -0.69 12.77
N LYS A 156 19.90 -0.76 13.89
CA LYS A 156 21.30 -0.28 13.99
C LYS A 156 22.34 -1.37 13.81
N SER A 157 21.95 -2.62 14.00
CA SER A 157 22.85 -3.76 13.89
C SER A 157 22.08 -5.02 13.51
N VAL A 158 22.79 -5.96 12.91
CA VAL A 158 22.27 -7.28 12.54
C VAL A 158 23.12 -8.40 13.13
N TYR A 159 22.52 -9.58 13.16
CA TYR A 159 23.19 -10.82 13.53
C TYR A 159 23.61 -11.58 12.28
N VAL A 160 24.91 -11.85 12.13
CA VAL A 160 25.47 -12.54 10.95
C VAL A 160 26.17 -13.81 11.39
N THR A 161 25.86 -14.94 10.74
CA THR A 161 26.57 -16.21 10.94
C THR A 161 26.94 -16.83 9.62
N ILE A 162 28.19 -17.26 9.49
CA ILE A 162 28.69 -18.08 8.39
C ILE A 162 28.81 -19.50 8.90
N ARG A 163 28.26 -20.45 8.13
CA ARG A 163 28.32 -21.88 8.42
C ARG A 163 29.00 -22.63 7.29
N ASP A 164 29.70 -23.70 7.61
CA ASP A 164 30.24 -24.63 6.61
C ASP A 164 29.13 -25.53 6.02
N PRO A 165 29.42 -26.36 5.00
CA PRO A 165 28.44 -27.29 4.43
C PRO A 165 27.85 -28.28 5.45
N GLN A 166 28.59 -28.62 6.51
CA GLN A 166 28.16 -29.49 7.61
C GLN A 166 27.38 -28.74 8.71
N ARG A 167 27.07 -27.45 8.49
CA ARG A 167 26.33 -26.54 9.39
C ARG A 167 27.09 -26.12 10.66
N ASN A 168 28.39 -26.37 10.75
CA ASN A 168 29.20 -25.85 11.85
C ASN A 168 29.36 -24.33 11.69
N VAL A 169 29.26 -23.58 12.79
CA VAL A 169 29.44 -22.13 12.77
C VAL A 169 30.93 -21.81 12.69
N ILE A 170 31.37 -21.24 11.56
CA ILE A 170 32.77 -20.88 11.32
C ILE A 170 33.06 -19.46 11.78
N ARG A 171 32.10 -18.54 11.60
CA ARG A 171 32.23 -17.15 12.03
C ARG A 171 30.88 -16.55 12.40
N LYS A 172 30.88 -15.69 13.42
CA LYS A 172 29.68 -15.04 13.94
C LYS A 172 29.99 -13.59 14.29
N TRP A 173 29.07 -12.70 13.94
CA TRP A 173 28.98 -11.35 14.44
C TRP A 173 27.62 -11.18 15.11
N SER A 174 27.58 -11.17 16.44
CA SER A 174 26.34 -11.04 17.21
C SER A 174 25.69 -9.66 17.06
N THR A 175 26.49 -8.63 16.83
CA THR A 175 26.06 -7.24 16.72
C THR A 175 26.88 -6.52 15.64
N ALA A 176 26.69 -6.92 14.38
CA ALA A 176 27.30 -6.24 13.24
C ALA A 176 26.59 -4.91 13.00
N LYS A 177 27.25 -3.79 13.27
CA LYS A 177 26.69 -2.45 13.06
C LYS A 177 26.47 -2.18 11.57
N LEU A 178 25.32 -1.62 11.24
CA LEU A 178 25.00 -1.17 9.89
C LEU A 178 25.53 0.26 9.71
N TYR A 179 26.17 0.53 8.58
CA TYR A 179 26.59 1.87 8.17
C TYR A 179 25.87 2.21 6.87
N ALA A 180 24.93 3.15 6.94
CA ALA A 180 24.07 3.53 5.82
C ALA A 180 23.27 2.36 5.20
N GLY A 181 22.82 1.40 6.02
CA GLY A 181 21.90 0.33 5.61
C GLY A 181 22.58 -0.96 5.25
#